data_AF-A0A835HNJ7-F1
#
_entry.id   AF-A0A835HNJ7-F1
#
_cell.length_a   1.000
_cell.length_b   1.000
_cell.length_c   1.000
_cell.angle_alpha   90.00
_cell.angle_beta   90.00
_cell.angle_gamma   90.00
#
_symmetry.space_group_name_H-M   'P 1'
#
loop_
_entity.id
_entity.type
_entity.pdbx_description
1 polymer ?
#
loop_
_entity_poly.entity_id
_entity_poly.type
_entity_poly.pdbx_seq_one_letter_code
_entity_poly.pdbx_strand_id
1 'polypeptide(L)'
;MGDSSSLEHSLDSFGITNVSLPLVVEVLNKLSNAGALALTFFRWVEKKEGYKHTNESYNALIEALDKIKQFNSIWDIVEEMKRKGLETKETFGLIMRRYARCRKTKEAIETFKMEKFGMKHELSDYNRLIDINRVKLCSRG
;
A
#
# COMPACT_ATOMS: atom_id res chain seq x y z
N MET A 1 -5.09 -14.86 16.11
CA MET A 1 -3.65 -14.59 16.35
C MET A 1 -2.74 -15.78 15.99
N GLY A 2 -3.28 -16.98 15.70
CA GLY A 2 -2.55 -18.01 14.96
C GLY A 2 -2.90 -17.90 13.47
N ASP A 3 -1.87 -17.77 12.61
CA ASP A 3 -1.89 -18.07 11.16
C ASP A 3 -0.59 -17.60 10.49
N SER A 4 0.00 -16.48 10.95
CA SER A 4 1.21 -15.92 10.34
C SER A 4 2.45 -16.82 10.48
N SER A 5 2.62 -17.49 11.61
CA SER A 5 3.78 -18.38 11.85
C SER A 5 3.73 -19.64 10.98
N SER A 6 2.55 -20.22 10.76
CA SER A 6 2.39 -21.43 9.93
C SER A 6 2.73 -21.16 8.46
N LEU A 7 2.37 -19.98 7.95
CA LEU A 7 2.70 -19.59 6.58
C LEU A 7 4.20 -19.34 6.42
N GLU A 8 4.83 -18.64 7.35
CA GLU A 8 6.28 -18.39 7.33
C GLU A 8 7.09 -19.69 7.34
N HIS A 9 6.73 -20.65 8.20
CA HIS A 9 7.37 -21.97 8.22
C HIS A 9 7.20 -22.73 6.89
N SER A 10 6.04 -22.59 6.24
CA SER A 10 5.81 -23.18 4.93
C SER A 10 6.67 -22.50 3.85
N LEU A 11 6.79 -21.17 3.89
CA LEU A 11 7.63 -20.42 2.95
C LEU A 11 9.12 -20.76 3.10
N ASP A 12 9.59 -20.97 4.34
CA ASP A 12 10.96 -21.39 4.60
C ASP A 12 11.24 -22.84 4.17
N SER A 13 10.24 -23.74 4.29
CA SER A 13 10.40 -25.14 3.85
C SER A 13 10.56 -25.29 2.33
N PHE A 14 10.11 -24.30 1.53
CA PHE A 14 10.35 -24.25 0.09
C PHE A 14 11.80 -23.90 -0.29
N GLY A 15 12.66 -23.53 0.68
CA GLY A 15 14.08 -23.28 0.42
C GLY A 15 14.37 -22.06 -0.45
N ILE A 16 13.47 -21.07 -0.47
CA ILE A 16 13.63 -19.83 -1.25
C ILE A 16 14.68 -18.95 -0.54
N THR A 17 15.87 -18.88 -1.12
CA THR A 17 17.01 -18.14 -0.58
C THR A 17 17.23 -16.80 -1.28
N ASN A 18 17.00 -16.73 -2.59
CA ASN A 18 17.12 -15.49 -3.36
C ASN A 18 15.74 -14.98 -3.78
N VAL A 19 15.40 -13.77 -3.33
CA VAL A 19 14.13 -13.13 -3.63
C VAL A 19 14.42 -11.87 -4.46
N SER A 20 13.79 -11.76 -5.62
CA SER A 20 13.91 -10.60 -6.50
C SER A 20 12.70 -9.69 -6.38
N LEU A 21 12.89 -8.39 -6.58
CA LEU A 21 11.80 -7.40 -6.56
C LEU A 21 10.64 -7.77 -7.51
N PRO A 22 10.87 -8.18 -8.78
CA PRO A 22 9.77 -8.57 -9.67
C PRO A 22 8.92 -9.72 -9.12
N LEU A 23 9.55 -10.72 -8.50
CA LEU A 23 8.84 -11.84 -7.88
C LEU A 23 7.99 -11.37 -6.69
N VAL A 24 8.54 -10.48 -5.86
CA VAL A 24 7.83 -9.93 -4.69
C VAL A 24 6.60 -9.16 -5.13
N VAL A 25 6.75 -8.27 -6.11
CA VAL A 25 5.64 -7.49 -6.67
C VAL A 25 4.59 -8.41 -7.30
N GLU A 26 5.01 -9.43 -8.07
CA GLU A 26 4.09 -10.39 -8.67
C GLU A 26 3.26 -11.14 -7.61
N VAL A 27 3.90 -11.62 -6.54
CA VAL A 27 3.21 -12.33 -5.45
C VAL A 27 2.26 -11.38 -4.72
N LEU A 28 2.68 -10.16 -4.39
CA LEU A 28 1.81 -9.17 -3.72
C LEU A 28 0.58 -8.83 -4.58
N ASN A 29 0.76 -8.70 -5.89
CA ASN A 29 -0.34 -8.46 -6.83
C ASN A 29 -1.33 -9.64 -6.87
N LYS A 30 -0.83 -10.89 -6.85
CA LYS A 30 -1.66 -12.10 -6.75
C LYS A 30 -2.41 -12.17 -5.41
N LEU A 31 -1.82 -11.66 -4.34
CA LEU A 31 -2.43 -11.58 -3.00
C LEU A 31 -3.28 -10.30 -2.80
N SER A 32 -3.63 -9.58 -3.87
CA SER A 32 -4.26 -8.27 -3.75
C SER A 32 -5.65 -8.25 -3.09
N ASN A 33 -6.31 -9.40 -2.94
CA ASN A 33 -7.57 -9.56 -2.19
C ASN A 33 -7.38 -10.25 -0.83
N ALA A 34 -6.15 -10.58 -0.45
CA ALA A 34 -5.77 -11.29 0.76
C ALA A 34 -4.71 -10.48 1.53
N GLY A 35 -5.03 -9.23 1.88
CA GLY A 35 -4.07 -8.29 2.47
C GLY A 35 -3.35 -8.78 3.74
N ALA A 36 -3.97 -9.63 4.55
CA ALA A 36 -3.30 -10.29 5.67
C ALA A 36 -2.16 -11.22 5.21
N LEU A 37 -2.42 -12.05 4.18
CA LEU A 37 -1.40 -12.92 3.57
C LEU A 37 -0.33 -12.10 2.86
N ALA A 38 -0.73 -11.02 2.16
CA ALA A 38 0.20 -10.11 1.51
C ALA A 38 1.16 -9.46 2.53
N LEU A 39 0.65 -9.03 3.68
CA LEU A 39 1.46 -8.49 4.76
C LEU A 39 2.39 -9.54 5.36
N THR A 40 1.90 -10.76 5.64
CA THR A 40 2.76 -11.84 6.15
C THR A 40 3.88 -12.18 5.16
N PHE A 41 3.57 -12.32 3.86
CA PHE A 41 4.58 -12.53 2.82
C PHE A 41 5.58 -11.37 2.78
N PHE A 42 5.11 -10.13 2.81
CA PHE A 42 5.96 -8.94 2.83
C PHE A 42 6.95 -8.94 4.00
N ARG A 43 6.48 -9.26 5.21
CA ARG A 43 7.32 -9.36 6.43
C ARG A 43 8.26 -10.56 6.40
N TRP A 44 7.86 -11.66 5.78
CA TRP A 44 8.74 -12.80 5.57
C TRP A 44 9.90 -12.46 4.63
N VAL A 45 9.63 -11.72 3.54
CA VAL A 45 10.67 -11.24 2.62
C VAL A 45 11.68 -10.32 3.31
N GLU A 46 11.26 -9.47 4.25
CA GLU A 46 12.18 -8.61 5.03
C GLU A 46 13.21 -9.38 5.85
N LYS A 47 12.92 -10.64 6.20
CA LYS A 47 13.84 -11.50 6.95
C LYS A 47 14.91 -12.13 6.06
N LYS A 48 14.79 -12.03 4.74
CA LYS A 48 15.77 -12.60 3.79
C LYS A 48 17.02 -11.75 3.76
N GLU A 49 18.16 -12.40 3.90
CA GLU A 49 19.46 -11.74 3.98
C GLU A 49 19.72 -10.89 2.73
N GLY A 50 20.08 -9.62 2.95
CA GLY A 50 20.38 -8.68 1.87
C GLY A 50 19.17 -8.11 1.13
N TYR A 51 17.94 -8.58 1.37
CA TYR A 51 16.76 -8.02 0.72
C TYR A 51 16.29 -6.74 1.41
N LYS A 52 15.98 -5.70 0.61
CA LYS A 52 15.37 -4.46 1.09
C LYS A 52 14.20 -4.11 0.18
N HIS A 53 13.04 -3.87 0.79
CA HIS A 53 11.87 -3.39 0.06
C HIS A 53 12.15 -2.02 -0.57
N THR A 54 11.64 -1.86 -1.79
CA THR A 54 11.61 -0.61 -2.54
C THR A 54 10.23 0.02 -2.44
N ASN A 55 10.14 1.30 -2.82
CA ASN A 55 8.87 1.99 -3.04
C ASN A 55 7.84 1.16 -3.85
N GLU A 56 8.29 0.44 -4.88
CA GLU A 56 7.44 -0.41 -5.72
C GLU A 56 6.81 -1.56 -4.92
N SER A 57 7.61 -2.32 -4.16
CA SER A 57 7.08 -3.40 -3.32
C SER A 57 6.14 -2.91 -2.21
N TYR A 58 6.39 -1.71 -1.67
CA TYR A 58 5.48 -1.07 -0.72
C TYR A 58 4.16 -0.65 -1.37
N ASN A 59 4.20 -0.03 -2.55
CA ASN A 59 3.00 0.37 -3.27
C ASN A 59 2.14 -0.85 -3.62
N ALA A 60 2.75 -1.97 -4.05
CA ALA A 60 2.05 -3.23 -4.29
C ALA A 60 1.36 -3.78 -3.02
N LEU A 61 2.02 -3.71 -1.86
CA LEU A 61 1.39 -4.08 -0.59
C LEU A 61 0.21 -3.15 -0.23
N ILE A 62 0.35 -1.84 -0.41
CA ILE A 62 -0.72 -0.87 -0.15
C ILE A 62 -1.94 -1.16 -1.03
N GLU A 63 -1.74 -1.50 -2.31
CA GLU A 63 -2.83 -1.89 -3.19
C GLU A 63 -3.57 -3.15 -2.69
N ALA A 64 -2.83 -4.14 -2.17
CA ALA A 64 -3.42 -5.35 -1.59
C ALA A 64 -4.24 -5.06 -0.32
N LEU A 65 -3.74 -4.18 0.55
CA LEU A 65 -4.43 -3.78 1.79
C LEU A 65 -5.67 -2.91 1.51
N ASP A 66 -5.62 -2.08 0.46
CA ASP A 66 -6.72 -1.20 0.07
C ASP A 66 -7.99 -1.99 -0.27
N LYS A 67 -7.87 -3.09 -1.02
CA LYS A 67 -9.05 -3.86 -1.47
C LYS A 67 -9.88 -4.44 -0.32
N ILE A 68 -9.24 -4.83 0.78
CA ILE A 68 -9.92 -5.42 1.96
C ILE A 68 -10.20 -4.43 3.09
N LYS A 69 -10.01 -3.14 2.80
CA LYS A 69 -10.35 -2.04 3.68
C LYS A 69 -9.57 -1.92 4.99
N GLN A 70 -8.34 -2.44 5.06
CA GLN A 70 -7.47 -2.37 6.24
C GLN A 70 -6.77 -1.01 6.38
N PHE A 71 -7.53 0.02 6.76
CA PHE A 71 -7.03 1.40 6.84
C PHE A 71 -5.86 1.60 7.80
N ASN A 72 -5.93 1.01 9.01
CA ASN A 72 -4.88 1.19 10.01
C ASN A 72 -3.57 0.61 9.51
N SER A 73 -3.61 -0.60 8.94
CA SER A 73 -2.45 -1.26 8.35
C SER A 73 -1.84 -0.47 7.20
N ILE A 74 -2.66 0.19 6.35
CA ILE A 74 -2.14 1.07 5.30
C ILE A 74 -1.34 2.23 5.90
N TRP A 75 -1.86 2.87 6.97
CA TRP A 75 -1.15 3.96 7.63
C TRP A 75 0.14 3.51 8.30
N ASP A 76 0.14 2.37 8.98
CA ASP A 76 1.36 1.80 9.58
C ASP A 76 2.45 1.60 8.52
N ILE A 77 2.07 1.11 7.33
CA ILE A 77 2.97 0.92 6.19
C ILE A 77 3.46 2.26 5.62
N VAL A 78 2.59 3.26 5.48
CA VAL A 78 2.96 4.58 4.96
C VAL A 78 3.91 5.30 5.92
N GLU A 79 3.69 5.19 7.22
CA GLU A 79 4.62 5.72 8.23
C GLU A 79 5.98 5.02 8.18
N GLU A 80 5.99 3.71 7.90
CA GLU A 80 7.22 2.97 7.69
C GLU A 80 7.97 3.43 6.44
N MET A 81 7.28 3.64 5.32
CA MET A 81 7.87 4.22 4.11
C MET A 81 8.49 5.58 4.41
N LYS A 82 7.78 6.44 5.15
CA LYS A 82 8.26 7.77 5.53
C LYS A 82 9.55 7.72 6.35
N ARG A 83 9.65 6.81 7.32
CA ARG A 83 10.89 6.63 8.10
C ARG A 83 12.06 6.16 7.24
N LYS A 84 11.77 5.44 6.14
CA LYS A 84 12.74 4.93 5.19
C LYS A 84 13.01 5.88 4.01
N GLY A 85 12.25 6.98 3.87
CA GLY A 85 12.31 7.90 2.72
C GLY A 85 11.91 7.24 1.39
N LEU A 86 10.96 6.31 1.43
CA LEU A 86 10.51 5.50 0.29
C LEU A 86 9.13 5.91 -0.25
N GLU A 87 8.48 6.89 0.37
CA GLU A 87 7.21 7.44 -0.10
C GLU A 87 7.36 8.10 -1.48
N THR A 88 6.34 7.90 -2.32
CA THR A 88 6.32 8.43 -3.69
C THR A 88 4.98 9.08 -3.97
N LYS A 89 4.90 9.90 -5.03
CA LYS A 89 3.62 10.44 -5.52
C LYS A 89 2.58 9.35 -5.78
N GLU A 90 3.03 8.19 -6.26
CA GLU A 90 2.18 7.02 -6.46
C GLU A 90 1.55 6.56 -5.13
N THR A 91 2.34 6.47 -4.06
CA THR A 91 1.87 6.15 -2.70
C THR A 91 0.72 7.07 -2.27
N PHE A 92 0.86 8.39 -2.47
CA PHE A 92 -0.22 9.35 -2.19
C PHE A 92 -1.43 9.15 -3.08
N GLY A 93 -1.21 8.85 -4.36
CA GLY A 93 -2.25 8.45 -5.28
C GLY A 93 -3.10 7.31 -4.71
N LEU A 94 -2.46 6.24 -4.22
CA LEU A 94 -3.14 5.09 -3.63
C LEU A 94 -3.99 5.49 -2.42
N ILE A 95 -3.42 6.25 -1.49
CA ILE A 95 -4.13 6.71 -0.28
C ILE A 95 -5.32 7.63 -0.63
N MET A 96 -5.14 8.56 -1.58
CA MET A 96 -6.23 9.42 -2.06
C MET A 96 -7.37 8.62 -2.68
N ARG A 97 -7.05 7.66 -3.56
CA ARG A 97 -8.04 6.77 -4.19
C ARG A 97 -8.82 5.99 -3.13
N ARG A 98 -8.11 5.53 -2.11
CA ARG A 98 -8.68 4.84 -0.96
C ARG A 98 -9.68 5.72 -0.21
N TYR A 99 -9.29 6.94 0.19
CA TYR A 99 -10.21 7.86 0.86
C TYR A 99 -11.45 8.21 0.03
N ALA A 100 -11.28 8.36 -1.29
CA ALA A 100 -12.39 8.59 -2.21
C ALA A 100 -13.43 7.45 -2.17
N ARG A 101 -12.97 6.20 -2.27
CA ARG A 101 -13.82 5.00 -2.19
C ARG A 101 -14.58 4.89 -0.88
N CYS A 102 -14.00 5.40 0.20
CA CYS A 102 -14.60 5.36 1.53
C CYS A 102 -15.38 6.63 1.91
N ARG A 103 -15.57 7.56 0.97
CA ARG A 103 -16.29 8.83 1.17
C ARG A 103 -15.70 9.71 2.30
N LYS A 104 -14.45 9.48 2.65
CA LYS A 104 -13.69 10.17 3.69
C LYS A 104 -13.03 11.42 3.12
N THR A 105 -13.88 12.38 2.76
CA THR A 105 -13.47 13.56 1.97
C THR A 105 -12.54 14.48 2.77
N LYS A 106 -12.77 14.60 4.09
CA LYS A 106 -11.92 15.43 4.96
C LYS A 106 -10.51 14.87 5.08
N GLU A 107 -10.41 13.56 5.25
CA GLU A 107 -9.13 12.85 5.35
C GLU A 107 -8.39 12.79 4.01
N ALA A 108 -9.12 12.74 2.89
CA ALA A 108 -8.53 12.91 1.56
C ALA A 108 -7.87 14.29 1.39
N ILE A 109 -8.57 15.35 1.80
CA ILE A 109 -8.07 16.74 1.76
C ILE A 109 -6.87 16.90 2.71
N GLU A 110 -6.88 16.23 3.86
CA GLU A 110 -5.75 16.27 4.79
C GLU A 110 -4.52 15.53 4.26
N THR A 111 -4.72 14.38 3.61
CA THR A 111 -3.65 13.63 2.92
C THR A 111 -3.06 14.43 1.77
N PHE A 112 -3.88 15.28 1.14
CA PHE A 112 -3.44 16.25 0.15
C PHE A 112 -2.52 17.33 0.73
N LYS A 113 -2.22 17.38 2.03
CA LYS A 113 -1.15 18.24 2.56
C LYS A 113 0.23 17.60 2.31
N MET A 114 0.50 17.21 1.05
CA MET A 114 1.72 16.53 0.61
C MET A 114 2.99 17.35 0.87
N GLU A 115 2.84 18.67 1.00
CA GLU A 115 3.90 19.59 1.44
C GLU A 115 4.48 19.22 2.81
N LYS A 116 3.68 18.65 3.72
CA LYS A 116 4.16 18.14 5.03
C LYS A 116 5.08 16.92 4.92
N PHE A 117 5.12 16.32 3.74
CA PHE A 117 5.99 15.20 3.38
C PHE A 117 7.10 15.65 2.41
N GLY A 118 7.32 16.97 2.24
CA GLY A 118 8.37 17.50 1.38
C GLY A 118 8.11 17.41 -0.12
N MET A 119 6.90 17.02 -0.54
CA MET A 119 6.53 16.89 -1.95
C MET A 119 5.72 18.09 -2.45
N LYS A 120 6.06 18.55 -3.67
CA LYS A 120 5.32 19.61 -4.37
C LYS A 120 4.12 19.03 -5.13
N HIS A 121 3.02 19.75 -5.09
CA HIS A 121 1.81 19.47 -5.86
C HIS A 121 2.03 19.58 -7.36
N GLU A 122 1.43 18.67 -8.12
CA GLU A 122 1.24 18.77 -9.57
C GLU A 122 -0.25 18.92 -9.93
N LEU A 123 -0.55 19.41 -11.14
CA LEU A 123 -1.91 19.56 -11.65
C LEU A 123 -2.72 18.24 -11.64
N SER A 124 -2.03 17.11 -11.81
CA SER A 124 -2.58 15.76 -11.73
C SER A 124 -3.15 15.42 -10.35
N ASP A 125 -2.58 15.98 -9.27
CA ASP A 125 -3.04 15.77 -7.90
C ASP A 125 -4.39 16.48 -7.67
N TYR A 126 -4.55 17.69 -8.21
CA TYR A 126 -5.82 18.45 -8.13
C TYR A 126 -6.93 17.76 -8.91
N ASN A 127 -6.64 17.21 -10.10
CA ASN A 127 -7.60 16.41 -10.85
C ASN A 127 -8.06 15.19 -10.05
N ARG A 128 -7.13 14.53 -9.34
CA ARG A 128 -7.46 13.39 -8.48
C ARG A 128 -8.41 13.80 -7.35
N LEU A 129 -8.21 14.96 -6.71
CA LEU A 129 -9.13 15.53 -5.70
C LEU A 129 -10.51 15.89 -6.26
N ILE A 130 -10.57 16.44 -7.47
CA ILE A 130 -11.85 16.77 -8.12
C ILE A 130 -12.64 15.49 -8.40
N ASP A 131 -11.97 14.43 -8.82
CA ASP A 131 -12.59 13.11 -9.05
C ASP A 131 -13.14 12.49 -7.76
N ILE A 132 -12.49 12.70 -6.60
CA ILE A 132 -13.04 12.30 -5.29
C ILE A 132 -14.43 12.90 -5.07
N ASN A 133 -14.65 14.15 -5.49
CA ASN A 133 -15.92 14.85 -5.32
C ASN A 133 -16.97 14.46 -6.39
N ARG A 134 -16.55 13.96 -7.57
CA ARG A 134 -17.47 13.51 -8.64
C ARG A 134 -18.16 12.18 -8.35
N VAL A 135 -17.63 11.32 -7.47
CA VAL A 135 -18.33 10.10 -7.01
C VAL A 135 -19.66 10.43 -6.31
N LYS A 136 -19.93 11.70 -5.96
CA LYS A 136 -21.23 12.17 -5.47
C LYS A 136 -22.37 12.10 -6.50
N LEU A 137 -22.09 11.95 -7.80
CA LEU A 137 -23.13 12.12 -8.85
C LEU A 137 -23.63 10.82 -9.51
N CYS A 138 -22.93 9.68 -9.41
CA CYS A 138 -23.38 8.43 -10.07
C CYS A 138 -24.06 7.40 -9.16
N SER A 139 -24.32 7.69 -7.87
CA SER A 139 -25.10 6.80 -6.99
C SER A 139 -26.53 7.31 -6.72
N ARG A 140 -27.10 8.09 -7.64
CA ARG A 140 -28.54 8.46 -7.68
C ARG A 140 -29.15 8.12 -9.04
N GLY A 141 -28.87 6.92 -9.53
CA GLY A 141 -29.61 6.27 -10.62
C GLY A 141 -30.14 4.95 -10.10
#